data_AF-A0A925NPB8-F1
#
_entry.id   AF-A0A925NPB8-F1
#
_cell.length_a   1.000
_cell.length_b   1.000
_cell.length_c   1.000
_cell.angle_alpha   90.00
_cell.angle_beta   90.00
_cell.angle_gamma   90.00
#
_symmetry.space_group_name_H-M   'P 1'
#
loop_
_entity.id
_entity.type
_entity.pdbx_description
1 polymer ?
#
loop_
_entity_poly.entity_id
_entity_poly.type
_entity_poly.pdbx_seq_one_letter_code
_entity_poly.pdbx_strand_id
1 'polypeptide(L)'
;MPKNLLLAVSCALWLLGPVVSRAGAVDRAKLPPVAKAPVQFERDIQPIFARHCYSCHGPDKQKGEFRLDVKEKALSGGDSGPAIVVGHSADSPLI
;
A
#
# COMPACT_ATOMS: atom_id res chain seq x y z
N MET A 1 -40.26 42.85 22.47
CA MET A 1 -39.73 42.46 23.78
C MET A 1 -40.53 41.25 24.24
N PRO A 2 -40.01 40.02 24.03
CA PRO A 2 -39.04 39.36 24.93
C PRO A 2 -37.75 38.96 24.18
N LYS A 3 -36.53 39.28 24.64
CA LYS A 3 -35.75 38.73 25.78
C LYS A 3 -35.40 37.24 25.64
N ASN A 4 -34.43 36.99 24.75
CA ASN A 4 -33.26 36.10 24.82
C ASN A 4 -33.42 34.79 25.62
N LEU A 5 -33.28 33.64 24.95
CA LEU A 5 -33.00 32.37 25.63
C LEU A 5 -32.25 31.39 24.70
N LEU A 6 -31.08 30.95 25.17
CA LEU A 6 -30.27 29.78 24.77
C LEU A 6 -29.50 29.88 23.44
N LEU A 7 -28.22 30.25 23.46
CA LEU A 7 -27.04 29.39 23.70
C LEU A 7 -26.84 28.27 22.66
N ALA A 8 -25.86 28.53 21.78
CA ALA A 8 -24.86 27.59 21.28
C ALA A 8 -25.32 26.24 20.69
N VAL A 9 -25.45 26.19 19.36
CA VAL A 9 -25.15 24.96 18.60
C VAL A 9 -23.81 25.18 17.90
N SER A 10 -22.73 25.01 18.66
CA SER A 10 -21.40 24.77 18.09
C SER A 10 -21.42 23.39 17.45
N CYS A 11 -21.70 23.30 16.14
CA CYS A 11 -21.38 22.11 15.36
C CYS A 11 -19.90 22.20 14.95
N ALA A 12 -19.02 22.10 15.96
CA ALA A 12 -17.61 21.88 15.76
C ALA A 12 -17.42 20.42 15.29
N LEU A 13 -17.53 20.19 13.98
CA LEU A 13 -17.20 18.89 13.40
C LEU A 13 -16.51 19.07 12.04
N TRP A 14 -15.41 19.82 12.05
CA TRP A 14 -14.39 19.87 11.00
C TRP A 14 -13.02 19.48 11.56
N LEU A 15 -12.97 18.40 12.35
CA LEU A 15 -11.71 17.79 12.83
C LEU A 15 -11.60 16.31 12.49
N LEU A 16 -12.21 15.88 11.39
CA LEU A 16 -11.86 14.61 10.75
C LEU A 16 -10.85 14.92 9.63
N GLY A 17 -9.64 15.31 10.04
CA GLY A 17 -8.49 15.20 9.16
C GLY A 17 -8.35 13.74 8.70
N PRO A 18 -7.82 13.47 7.49
CA PRO A 18 -7.70 12.12 7.00
C PRO A 18 -6.88 11.31 8.00
N VAL A 19 -7.49 10.24 8.54
CA VAL A 19 -6.78 9.21 9.27
C VAL A 19 -5.87 8.54 8.26
N VAL A 20 -4.69 9.11 8.03
CA VAL A 20 -3.62 8.44 7.32
C VAL A 20 -3.22 7.28 8.22
N SER A 21 -3.76 6.10 7.90
CA SER A 21 -3.30 4.85 8.49
C SER A 21 -1.82 4.73 8.17
N ARG A 22 -0.99 4.98 9.19
CA ARG A 22 0.42 4.67 9.16
C ARG A 22 0.50 3.15 9.16
N ALA A 23 0.66 2.55 7.98
CA ALA A 23 1.13 1.17 7.88
C ALA A 23 2.29 1.01 8.88
N GLY A 24 2.25 -0.05 9.69
CA GLY A 24 3.16 -0.23 10.82
C GLY A 24 4.60 0.02 10.40
N ALA A 25 5.37 0.71 11.25
CA ALA A 25 6.75 1.05 10.92
C ALA A 25 7.55 -0.24 10.66
N VAL A 26 7.99 -0.43 9.42
CA VAL A 26 8.90 -1.53 9.06
C VAL A 26 10.18 -1.37 9.87
N ASP A 27 10.59 -2.43 10.55
CA ASP A 27 11.86 -2.47 11.29
C ASP A 27 13.01 -2.48 10.29
N ARG A 28 13.45 -1.27 9.90
CA ARG A 28 14.51 -1.04 8.91
C ARG A 28 15.83 -1.75 9.29
N ALA A 29 16.06 -2.06 10.57
CA ALA A 29 17.24 -2.80 11.00
C ALA A 29 17.23 -4.28 10.55
N LYS A 30 16.07 -4.83 10.20
CA LYS A 30 15.92 -6.21 9.72
C LYS A 30 15.89 -6.35 8.20
N LEU A 31 15.83 -5.23 7.47
CA LEU A 31 15.80 -5.29 6.01
C LEU A 31 17.17 -5.72 5.46
N PRO A 32 17.19 -6.52 4.37
CA PRO A 32 18.43 -6.84 3.71
C PRO A 32 19.13 -5.56 3.21
N PRO A 33 20.47 -5.55 3.15
CA PRO A 33 21.19 -4.43 2.57
C PRO A 33 20.77 -4.23 1.12
N VAL A 34 20.84 -2.98 0.65
CA VAL A 34 20.60 -2.64 -0.76
C VAL A 34 21.50 -3.50 -1.66
N ALA A 35 20.94 -3.98 -2.77
CA ALA A 35 21.68 -4.77 -3.74
C ALA A 35 22.91 -4.00 -4.23
N LYS A 36 24.07 -4.67 -4.22
CA LYS A 36 25.35 -4.08 -4.67
C LYS A 36 25.47 -3.99 -6.20
N ALA A 37 24.67 -4.78 -6.92
CA ALA A 37 24.63 -4.83 -8.37
C ALA A 37 23.22 -4.47 -8.88
N PRO A 38 23.09 -4.01 -10.14
CA PRO A 38 21.79 -3.70 -10.72
C PRO A 38 20.86 -4.92 -10.73
N VAL A 39 19.72 -4.79 -10.05
CA VAL A 39 18.64 -5.79 -10.07
C VAL A 39 17.90 -5.68 -11.39
N GLN A 40 17.71 -6.80 -12.08
CA GLN A 40 16.90 -6.90 -13.30
C GLN A 40 15.65 -7.72 -12.99
N PHE A 41 14.46 -7.17 -13.27
CA PHE A 41 13.20 -7.77 -12.84
C PHE A 41 13.02 -9.20 -13.37
N GLU A 42 13.24 -9.41 -14.67
CA GLU A 42 13.01 -10.68 -15.36
C GLU A 42 13.95 -11.79 -14.85
N ARG A 43 15.19 -11.43 -14.48
CA ARG A 43 16.20 -12.38 -14.01
C ARG A 43 16.07 -12.64 -12.51
N ASP A 44 15.89 -11.58 -11.72
CA ASP A 44 16.09 -11.64 -10.27
C ASP A 44 14.77 -11.71 -9.48
N ILE A 45 13.66 -11.17 -10.01
CA ILE A 45 12.39 -11.00 -9.28
C ILE A 45 11.27 -11.88 -9.85
N GLN A 46 11.07 -11.86 -11.17
CA GLN A 46 9.99 -12.61 -11.84
C GLN A 46 9.98 -14.10 -11.50
N PRO A 47 11.13 -14.82 -11.45
CA PRO A 47 11.12 -16.25 -11.09
C PRO A 47 10.64 -16.52 -9.66
N ILE A 48 10.84 -15.57 -8.74
CA ILE A 48 10.37 -15.67 -7.35
C ILE A 48 8.85 -15.56 -7.33
N PHE A 49 8.29 -14.54 -7.99
CA PHE A 49 6.84 -14.35 -8.05
C PHE A 49 6.14 -15.48 -8.82
N ALA A 50 6.73 -15.97 -9.90
CA ALA A 50 6.19 -17.10 -10.65
C ALA A 50 6.09 -18.36 -9.79
N ARG A 51 7.11 -18.62 -8.96
CA ARG A 51 7.14 -19.80 -8.09
C ARG A 51 6.18 -19.71 -6.91
N HIS A 52 6.03 -18.52 -6.32
CA HIS A 52 5.41 -18.38 -5.01
C HIS A 52 4.10 -17.57 -4.99
N CYS A 53 3.83 -16.75 -6.01
CA CYS A 53 2.77 -15.74 -5.95
C CYS A 53 1.71 -15.90 -7.05
N TYR A 54 2.09 -16.28 -8.27
CA TYR A 54 1.17 -16.29 -9.42
C TYR A 54 0.01 -17.28 -9.30
N SER A 55 0.14 -18.32 -8.49
CA SER A 55 -0.97 -19.26 -8.22
C SER A 55 -2.20 -18.58 -7.59
N CYS A 56 -2.01 -17.42 -6.95
CA CYS A 56 -3.08 -16.60 -6.35
C CYS A 56 -3.18 -15.17 -6.90
N HIS A 57 -2.10 -14.62 -7.45
CA HIS A 57 -2.00 -13.24 -7.94
C HIS A 57 -1.42 -13.21 -9.37
N GLY A 58 -1.90 -14.10 -10.22
CA GLY A 58 -1.46 -14.29 -11.61
C GLY A 58 -2.64 -14.30 -12.59
N PRO A 59 -2.46 -14.76 -13.83
CA PRO A 59 -3.50 -14.68 -14.86
C PRO A 59 -4.73 -15.54 -14.51
N ASP A 60 -4.51 -16.70 -13.90
CA ASP A 60 -5.59 -17.67 -13.61
C ASP A 60 -6.41 -17.29 -12.37
N LYS A 61 -5.80 -16.57 -11.41
CA LYS A 61 -6.44 -16.15 -10.17
C LYS A 61 -5.90 -14.80 -9.72
N GLN A 62 -6.81 -13.88 -9.42
CA GLN A 62 -6.50 -12.48 -9.09
C GLN A 62 -7.07 -12.17 -7.71
N LYS A 63 -6.57 -12.84 -6.67
CA LYS A 63 -7.11 -12.66 -5.32
C LYS A 63 -6.92 -11.19 -4.88
N GLY A 64 -8.01 -10.56 -4.43
CA GLY A 64 -8.00 -9.16 -4.01
C GLY A 64 -7.72 -8.18 -5.17
N GLU A 65 -8.14 -8.53 -6.38
CA GLU A 65 -7.91 -7.78 -7.63
C GLU A 65 -6.43 -7.41 -7.87
N PHE A 66 -5.50 -8.19 -7.30
CA PHE A 66 -4.07 -7.92 -7.35
C PHE A 66 -3.32 -8.92 -8.23
N ARG A 67 -2.42 -8.40 -9.06
CA ARG A 67 -1.65 -9.14 -10.08
C ARG A 67 -0.17 -8.77 -9.99
N LEU A 68 0.71 -9.78 -9.93
CA LEU A 68 2.16 -9.60 -9.84
C LEU A 68 2.91 -10.00 -11.13
N ASP A 69 2.23 -10.57 -12.11
CA ASP A 69 2.79 -11.01 -13.39
C ASP A 69 2.79 -9.94 -14.49
N VAL A 70 2.00 -8.88 -14.30
CA VAL A 70 1.94 -7.72 -15.20
C VAL A 70 2.37 -6.49 -14.43
N LYS A 71 3.43 -5.82 -14.90
CA LYS A 71 4.04 -4.66 -14.22
C LYS A 71 3.02 -3.58 -13.89
N GLU A 72 2.22 -3.17 -14.87
CA GLU A 72 1.25 -2.09 -14.71
C GLU A 72 0.20 -2.43 -13.66
N LYS A 73 -0.22 -3.71 -13.60
CA LYS A 73 -1.18 -4.19 -12.61
C LYS A 73 -0.58 -4.35 -11.21
N ALA A 74 0.70 -4.76 -11.12
CA ALA A 74 1.42 -4.82 -9.86
C ALA A 74 1.58 -3.43 -9.24
N LEU A 75 1.86 -2.42 -10.07
CA LEU A 75 2.01 -1.04 -9.63
C LEU A 75 0.66 -0.36 -9.32
N SER A 76 -0.45 -0.76 -9.95
CA SER A 76 -1.77 -0.23 -9.61
C SER A 76 -2.29 -0.74 -8.25
N GLY A 77 -1.79 -1.87 -7.77
CA GLY A 77 -2.30 -2.50 -6.54
C GLY A 77 -3.60 -3.28 -6.77
N GLY A 78 -4.29 -3.59 -5.68
CA GLY A 78 -5.57 -4.32 -5.68
C GLY A 78 -6.59 -3.67 -4.75
N ASP A 79 -7.51 -4.44 -4.19
CA ASP A 79 -8.60 -3.94 -3.34
C ASP A 79 -8.12 -3.17 -2.09
N SER A 80 -6.90 -3.46 -1.63
CA SER A 80 -6.27 -2.78 -0.49
C SER A 80 -5.45 -1.53 -0.89
N GLY A 81 -5.50 -1.13 -2.16
CA GLY A 81 -4.71 -0.04 -2.72
C GLY A 81 -3.31 -0.46 -3.21
N PRO A 82 -2.40 0.51 -3.41
CA PRO A 82 -1.06 0.25 -3.93
C PRO A 82 -0.23 -0.66 -3.01
N ALA A 83 0.33 -1.73 -3.58
CA ALA A 83 1.22 -2.65 -2.85
C ALA A 83 2.71 -2.26 -2.99
N ILE A 84 3.06 -1.52 -4.05
CA ILE A 84 4.44 -1.14 -4.38
C ILE A 84 4.52 0.38 -4.48
N VAL A 85 5.38 0.98 -3.65
CA VAL A 85 5.73 2.39 -3.72
C VAL A 85 7.11 2.51 -4.37
N VAL A 86 7.15 2.98 -5.62
CA VAL A 86 8.38 3.04 -6.42
C VAL A 86 9.44 3.87 -5.71
N GLY A 87 10.64 3.31 -5.52
CA GLY A 87 11.75 3.95 -4.83
C GLY A 87 11.69 3.89 -3.29
N HIS A 88 10.58 3.43 -2.71
CA HIS A 88 10.33 3.44 -1.27
C HIS A 88 9.91 2.04 -0.78
N SER A 89 10.82 1.07 -0.88
CA SER A 89 10.56 -0.32 -0.50
C SER A 89 10.15 -0.50 0.96
N ALA A 90 10.76 0.26 1.88
CA ALA A 90 10.40 0.22 3.31
C ALA A 90 8.99 0.78 3.62
N ASP A 91 8.37 1.49 2.67
CA ASP A 91 7.02 2.03 2.80
C ASP A 91 6.01 1.28 1.91
N SER A 92 6.47 0.22 1.21
CA SER A 92 5.64 -0.61 0.33
C SER A 92 5.02 -1.77 1.12
N PRO A 93 3.69 -1.95 1.14
CA PRO A 93 3.03 -3.07 1.82
C PRO A 93 3.46 -4.47 1.35
N LEU A 94 4.12 -4.57 0.19
CA LEU A 94 4.66 -5.83 -0.33
C LEU A 94 5.84 -6.40 0.50
N ILE A 95 6.52 -5.58 1.31
CA ILE A 95 7.70 -5.93 2.12
C ILE A 95 7.30 -6.06 3.60
#